data_AF-A0A356SB67-F1
#
_entry.id   AF-A0A356SB67-F1
#
_cell.length_a   1.000
_cell.length_b   1.000
_cell.length_c   1.000
_cell.angle_alpha   90.00
_cell.angle_beta   90.00
_cell.angle_gamma   90.00
#
_symmetry.space_group_name_H-M   'P 1'
#
loop_
_entity.id
_entity.type
_entity.pdbx_description
1 polymer ?
#
loop_
_entity_poly.entity_id
_entity_poly.type
_entity_poly.pdbx_seq_one_letter_code
_entity_poly.pdbx_strand_id
1 'polypeptide(L)'
;QIRPGLVLLGNVAHTLHPVAGQGLNLALRDSASLAQHLESAWRHQRGLGEMAVLQAYLDSQDADQQQSILFTDQMVKMFSNNELMRSSLRKLGLVGLELMPSLRNQFARAAMGLKS
;
A
#
# COMPACT_ATOMS: atom_id res chain seq x y z
N GLN A 1 10.43 -10.37 7.67
CA GLN A 1 11.79 -10.89 8.00
C GLN A 1 12.05 -12.14 7.16
N ILE A 2 13.31 -12.40 6.79
CA ILE A 2 13.70 -13.54 5.94
C ILE A 2 14.95 -14.24 6.46
N ARG A 3 15.05 -15.55 6.21
CA ARG A 3 16.23 -16.41 6.39
C ARG A 3 16.27 -17.40 5.21
N PRO A 4 17.39 -18.08 4.94
CA PRO A 4 17.41 -19.12 3.91
C PRO A 4 16.27 -20.13 4.13
N GLY A 5 15.40 -20.28 3.13
CA GLY A 5 14.22 -21.16 3.17
C GLY A 5 13.06 -20.73 4.10
N LEU A 6 13.09 -19.52 4.67
CA LEU A 6 12.04 -19.04 5.58
C LEU A 6 11.69 -17.58 5.33
N VAL A 7 10.39 -17.29 5.24
CA VAL A 7 9.84 -15.94 5.13
C VAL A 7 8.73 -15.75 6.16
N LEU A 8 8.74 -14.61 6.87
CA LEU A 8 7.64 -14.18 7.73
C LEU A 8 6.86 -13.07 7.02
N LEU A 9 5.54 -13.25 6.91
CA LEU A 9 4.60 -12.37 6.17
C LEU A 9 3.57 -11.71 7.11
N GLY A 10 2.97 -10.61 6.66
CA GLY A 10 1.84 -9.97 7.34
C GLY A 10 2.17 -9.32 8.69
N ASN A 11 1.17 -9.21 9.58
CA ASN A 11 1.29 -8.53 10.88
C ASN A 11 2.32 -9.18 11.84
N VAL A 12 2.78 -10.40 11.58
CA VAL A 12 3.90 -11.03 12.32
C VAL A 12 5.24 -10.37 11.94
N ALA A 13 5.33 -9.77 10.74
CA ALA A 13 6.50 -9.03 10.26
C ALA A 13 6.44 -7.52 10.58
N HIS A 14 5.25 -6.93 10.78
CA HIS A 14 5.06 -5.50 11.06
C HIS A 14 4.16 -5.30 12.28
N THR A 15 4.70 -4.72 13.36
CA THR A 15 3.97 -4.40 14.60
C THR A 15 2.96 -3.26 14.35
N LEU A 16 1.76 -3.56 13.85
CA LEU A 16 0.71 -2.57 13.59
C LEU A 16 -0.50 -2.76 14.52
N HIS A 17 -0.97 -1.64 15.08
CA HIS A 17 -2.17 -1.52 15.93
C HIS A 17 -3.40 -2.12 15.21
N PRO A 18 -4.29 -2.86 15.92
CA PRO A 18 -5.32 -3.67 15.30
C PRO A 18 -6.49 -2.83 14.81
N VAL A 19 -6.46 -2.38 13.56
CA VAL A 19 -7.68 -2.04 12.83
C VAL A 19 -8.09 -3.29 12.06
N ALA A 20 -9.22 -3.89 12.47
CA ALA A 20 -9.73 -5.14 11.90
C ALA A 20 -9.83 -5.05 10.37
N GLY A 21 -9.15 -5.97 9.66
CA GLY A 21 -9.14 -6.08 8.18
C GLY A 21 -7.83 -5.67 7.49
N GLN A 22 -7.02 -4.78 8.08
CA GLN A 22 -5.77 -4.33 7.44
C GLN A 22 -4.70 -5.43 7.40
N GLY A 23 -4.59 -6.23 8.47
CA GLY A 23 -3.61 -7.32 8.55
C GLY A 23 -3.88 -8.47 7.57
N LEU A 24 -5.14 -8.76 7.27
CA LEU A 24 -5.51 -9.79 6.28
C LEU A 24 -5.16 -9.35 4.86
N ASN A 25 -5.53 -8.11 4.51
CA ASN A 25 -5.20 -7.54 3.20
C ASN A 25 -3.70 -7.47 2.98
N LEU A 26 -2.94 -7.08 4.01
CA LEU A 26 -1.47 -7.09 3.97
C LEU A 26 -0.92 -8.51 3.75
N ALA A 27 -1.40 -9.50 4.50
CA ALA A 27 -0.95 -10.88 4.35
C ALA A 27 -1.25 -11.47 2.97
N LEU A 28 -2.43 -11.19 2.39
CA LEU A 28 -2.79 -11.63 1.05
C LEU A 28 -1.91 -10.96 -0.02
N ARG A 29 -1.66 -9.66 0.10
CA ARG A 29 -0.76 -8.93 -0.81
C ARG A 29 0.66 -9.47 -0.76
N ASP A 30 1.18 -9.67 0.44
CA ASP A 30 2.53 -10.19 0.67
C ASP A 30 2.68 -11.61 0.12
N SER A 31 1.65 -12.45 0.29
CA SER A 31 1.62 -13.81 -0.26
C SER A 31 1.62 -13.82 -1.78
N ALA A 32 0.84 -12.93 -2.41
CA ALA A 32 0.80 -12.81 -3.87
C ALA A 32 2.13 -12.32 -4.45
N SER A 33 2.76 -11.33 -3.83
CA SER A 33 4.09 -10.83 -4.24
C SER A 33 5.18 -11.89 -4.06
N LEU A 34 5.19 -12.61 -2.93
CA LEU A 34 6.13 -13.71 -2.72
C LEU A 34 5.95 -14.80 -3.79
N ALA A 35 4.71 -15.17 -4.12
CA ALA A 35 4.44 -16.17 -5.15
C ALA A 35 5.02 -15.78 -6.51
N GLN A 36 4.94 -14.50 -6.92
CA GLN A 36 5.53 -14.01 -8.16
C GLN A 36 7.07 -14.16 -8.17
N HIS A 37 7.73 -13.86 -7.06
CA HIS A 37 9.18 -14.01 -6.93
C HIS A 37 9.60 -15.47 -6.96
N LEU A 38 8.87 -16.35 -6.27
CA LEU A 38 9.12 -17.79 -6.27
C LEU A 38 8.87 -18.41 -7.65
N GLU A 39 7.81 -18.00 -8.35
CA GLU A 39 7.54 -18.45 -9.72
C GLU A 39 8.66 -18.03 -10.68
N SER A 40 9.12 -16.78 -10.59
CA SER A 40 10.25 -16.29 -11.37
C SER A 40 11.52 -17.09 -11.09
N ALA A 41 11.83 -17.34 -9.81
CA ALA A 41 12.98 -18.15 -9.41
C ALA A 41 12.88 -19.59 -9.96
N TRP A 42 11.70 -20.21 -9.87
CA TRP A 42 11.45 -21.54 -10.41
C TRP A 42 11.68 -21.61 -11.91
N ARG A 43 11.15 -20.64 -12.68
CA ARG A 43 11.34 -20.55 -14.14
C ARG A 43 12.80 -20.39 -14.54
N HIS A 44 13.61 -19.73 -13.71
CA HIS A 44 15.05 -19.54 -13.92
C HIS A 44 15.90 -20.63 -13.23
N GLN A 45 15.30 -21.73 -12.76
CA GLN A 45 15.98 -22.84 -12.09
C GLN A 45 16.82 -22.42 -10.88
N ARG A 46 16.41 -21.35 -10.18
CA ARG A 46 17.00 -20.92 -8.92
C ARG A 46 16.34 -21.63 -7.75
N GLY A 47 17.09 -21.86 -6.68
CA GLY A 47 16.56 -22.39 -5.43
C GLY A 47 15.55 -21.42 -4.81
N LEU A 48 14.34 -21.91 -4.55
CA LEU A 48 13.24 -21.09 -4.00
C LEU A 48 13.56 -20.48 -2.62
N GLY A 49 14.36 -21.18 -1.82
CA GLY A 49 14.82 -20.73 -0.51
C GLY A 49 16.11 -19.92 -0.54
N GLU A 50 16.67 -19.63 -1.73
CA GLU A 50 17.91 -18.86 -1.85
C GLU A 50 17.74 -17.45 -1.28
N MET A 51 18.75 -17.02 -0.54
CA MET A 51 18.76 -15.71 0.10
C MET A 51 18.52 -14.57 -0.90
N ALA A 52 19.08 -14.69 -2.11
CA ALA A 52 18.92 -13.70 -3.17
C ALA A 52 17.47 -13.59 -3.69
N VAL A 53 16.74 -14.71 -3.77
CA VAL A 53 15.32 -14.73 -4.17
C VAL A 53 14.46 -14.05 -3.10
N LEU A 54 14.69 -14.41 -1.84
CA LEU A 54 13.94 -13.85 -0.71
C LEU A 54 14.28 -12.37 -0.46
N GLN A 55 15.54 -11.96 -0.70
CA GLN A 55 15.96 -10.56 -0.61
C GLN A 55 15.33 -9.72 -1.71
N ALA A 56 15.31 -10.20 -2.96
CA ALA A 56 14.63 -9.50 -4.05
C ALA A 56 13.14 -9.27 -3.75
N TYR A 57 12.47 -10.25 -3.15
CA TYR A 57 11.11 -10.09 -2.65
C TYR A 57 11.00 -8.98 -1.59
N LEU A 58 11.88 -8.95 -0.58
CA LEU A 58 11.87 -7.87 0.42
C LEU A 58 12.14 -6.50 -0.17
N ASP A 59 13.10 -6.39 -1.08
CA ASP A 59 13.44 -5.11 -1.73
C ASP A 59 12.25 -4.58 -2.56
N SER A 60 11.46 -5.50 -3.17
CA SER A 60 10.22 -5.15 -3.86
C SER A 60 9.12 -4.63 -2.92
N GLN A 61 9.05 -5.15 -1.69
CA GLN A 61 8.11 -4.65 -0.69
C GLN A 61 8.43 -3.23 -0.26
N ASP A 62 9.72 -2.90 -0.05
CA ASP A 62 10.13 -1.55 0.36
C ASP A 62 9.81 -0.51 -0.71
N ALA A 63 9.97 -0.84 -2.00
CA ALA A 63 9.63 0.06 -3.10
C ALA A 63 8.11 0.36 -3.16
N ASP A 64 7.26 -0.65 -3.00
CA ASP A 64 5.80 -0.50 -3.02
C ASP A 64 5.26 0.14 -1.72
N GLN A 65 5.85 -0.19 -0.57
CA GLN A 65 5.46 0.32 0.72
C GLN A 65 5.85 1.80 0.86
N GLN A 66 7.00 2.22 0.31
CA GLN A 66 7.37 3.63 0.27
C GLN A 66 6.42 4.46 -0.60
N GLN A 67 5.98 3.99 -1.77
CA GLN A 67 5.06 4.76 -2.60
C GLN A 67 3.68 4.95 -1.94
N SER A 68 3.13 3.90 -1.33
CA SER A 68 1.82 3.97 -0.68
C SER A 68 1.85 4.80 0.60
N ILE A 69 2.94 4.73 1.37
CA ILE A 69 3.16 5.54 2.58
C ILE A 69 3.45 6.99 2.22
N LEU A 70 4.33 7.28 1.25
CA LEU A 70 4.60 8.66 0.80
C LEU A 70 3.34 9.32 0.27
N PHE A 71 2.55 8.63 -0.53
CA PHE A 71 1.30 9.17 -1.06
C PHE A 71 0.32 9.51 0.07
N THR A 72 0.13 8.59 1.01
CA THR A 72 -0.80 8.79 2.13
C THR A 72 -0.30 9.83 3.12
N ASP A 73 0.99 9.84 3.44
CA ASP A 73 1.62 10.78 4.38
C ASP A 73 1.77 12.19 3.78
N GLN A 74 2.01 12.32 2.47
CA GLN A 74 1.95 13.60 1.76
C GLN A 74 0.52 14.13 1.69
N MET A 75 -0.49 13.27 1.43
CA MET A 75 -1.88 13.70 1.53
C MET A 75 -2.22 14.17 2.93
N VAL A 76 -1.89 13.39 3.96
CA VAL A 76 -2.14 13.78 5.36
C VAL A 76 -1.42 15.08 5.71
N LYS A 77 -0.15 15.28 5.32
CA LYS A 77 0.59 16.53 5.54
C LYS A 77 0.00 17.71 4.76
N MET A 78 -0.43 17.51 3.52
CA MET A 78 -1.07 18.54 2.70
C MET A 78 -2.44 18.96 3.26
N PHE A 79 -3.18 18.05 3.88
CA PHE A 79 -4.45 18.35 4.55
C PHE A 79 -4.31 18.80 6.02
N SER A 80 -3.23 18.42 6.69
CA SER A 80 -3.00 18.76 8.10
C SER A 80 -2.28 20.08 8.29
N ASN A 81 -1.40 20.49 7.36
CA ASN A 81 -0.44 21.57 7.59
C ASN A 81 -0.82 22.95 7.00
N ASN A 82 -2.06 23.41 7.18
CA ASN A 82 -2.39 24.83 6.97
C ASN A 82 -3.67 25.26 7.71
N GLU A 83 -3.55 25.65 8.98
CA GLU A 83 -4.65 26.12 9.84
C GLU A 83 -5.42 27.33 9.24
N LEU A 84 -4.80 28.16 8.39
CA LEU A 84 -5.46 29.30 7.74
C LEU A 84 -6.20 28.92 6.43
N MET A 85 -5.82 27.82 5.77
CA MET A 85 -6.38 27.39 4.48
C MET A 85 -7.62 26.49 4.63
N ARG A 86 -7.90 25.96 5.84
CA ARG A 86 -9.03 25.06 6.11
C ARG A 86 -10.41 25.71 5.95
N SER A 87 -10.51 27.03 6.08
CA SER A 87 -11.79 27.75 5.94
C SER A 87 -12.15 27.98 4.46
N SER A 88 -11.23 28.57 3.70
CA SER A 88 -11.45 28.94 2.29
C SER A 88 -11.47 27.71 1.39
N LEU A 89 -10.59 26.74 1.62
CA LEU A 89 -10.54 25.51 0.82
C LEU A 89 -11.74 24.59 1.08
N ARG A 90 -12.31 24.60 2.29
CA ARG A 90 -13.55 23.85 2.60
C ARG A 90 -14.75 24.46 1.90
N LYS A 91 -14.84 25.80 1.87
CA LYS A 91 -15.89 26.51 1.12
C LYS A 91 -15.75 26.30 -0.38
N LEU A 92 -14.54 26.40 -0.93
CA LEU A 92 -14.27 26.12 -2.35
C LEU A 92 -14.44 24.63 -2.70
N GLY A 93 -14.10 23.72 -1.78
CA GLY A 93 -14.26 22.29 -1.94
C GLY A 93 -15.72 21.84 -1.90
N LEU A 94 -16.55 22.43 -1.03
CA LEU A 94 -18.00 22.18 -1.04
C LEU A 94 -18.62 22.64 -2.36
N VAL A 95 -18.30 23.85 -2.80
CA VAL A 95 -18.80 24.42 -4.07
C VAL A 95 -18.30 23.59 -5.27
N GLY A 96 -17.04 23.16 -5.27
CA GLY A 96 -16.48 22.30 -6.31
C GLY A 96 -17.12 20.90 -6.37
N LEU A 97 -17.48 20.33 -5.21
CA LEU A 97 -18.16 19.03 -5.15
C LEU A 97 -19.64 19.11 -5.57
N GLU A 98 -20.32 20.23 -5.34
CA GLU A 98 -21.67 20.48 -5.87
C GLU A 98 -21.65 20.66 -7.40
N LEU A 99 -20.57 21.21 -7.96
CA LEU A 99 -20.44 21.47 -9.39
C LEU A 99 -19.91 20.28 -10.20
N MET A 100 -19.33 19.25 -9.57
CA MET A 100 -18.71 18.12 -10.30
C MET A 100 -19.04 16.73 -9.70
N PRO A 101 -20.25 16.19 -9.97
CA PRO A 101 -20.68 14.85 -9.52
C PRO A 101 -19.71 13.71 -9.91
N SER A 102 -19.05 13.85 -11.06
CA SER A 102 -18.09 12.88 -11.59
C SER A 102 -16.83 12.74 -10.74
N LEU A 103 -16.44 13.79 -10.01
CA LEU A 103 -15.27 13.75 -9.13
C LEU A 103 -15.58 13.02 -7.82
N ARG A 104 -16.79 13.24 -7.27
CA ARG A 104 -17.29 12.51 -6.10
C ARG A 104 -17.34 11.00 -6.35
N ASN A 105 -17.83 10.58 -7.51
CA ASN A 105 -17.87 9.17 -7.89
C ASN A 105 -16.47 8.55 -8.03
N GLN A 106 -15.49 9.30 -8.53
CA GLN A 106 -14.10 8.83 -8.62
C GLN A 106 -13.44 8.71 -7.23
N PHE A 107 -13.68 9.66 -6.34
CA PHE A 107 -13.21 9.57 -4.95
C PHE A 107 -13.84 8.39 -4.21
N ALA A 108 -15.15 8.16 -4.38
CA ALA A 108 -15.83 7.01 -3.79
C ALA A 108 -15.25 5.68 -4.32
N ARG A 109 -15.01 5.56 -5.63
CA ARG A 109 -14.39 4.36 -6.22
C ARG A 109 -12.96 4.15 -5.74
N ALA A 110 -12.18 5.22 -5.60
CA ALA A 110 -10.83 5.15 -5.04
C ALA A 110 -10.83 4.75 -3.56
N ALA A 111 -11.76 5.28 -2.76
CA ALA A 111 -11.92 4.90 -1.35
C ALA A 111 -12.43 3.46 -1.18
N MET A 112 -13.22 2.97 -2.14
CA MET A 112 -13.65 1.57 -2.21
C MET A 112 -12.58 0.63 -2.82
N GLY A 113 -11.40 1.14 -3.18
CA GLY A 113 -10.31 0.33 -3.73
C GLY A 113 -10.58 -0.21 -5.15
N LEU A 114 -11.55 0.34 -5.86
CA LEU A 114 -11.91 -0.04 -7.23
C LEU A 114 -11.18 0.86 -8.22
N LYS A 115 -9.88 0.61 -8.43
CA LYS A 115 -9.17 1.12 -9.60
C LYS A 115 -8.73 -0.06 -10.47
N SER A 116 -9.27 -0.08 -11.69
CA SER A 116 -8.70 -0.84 -12.82
C SER A 116 -7.46 -0.14 -13.34
#